data_AF-A0AAE0C7H1-F1
#
_entry.id   AF-A0AAE0C7H1-F1
#
_cell.length_a   1.000
_cell.length_b   1.000
_cell.length_c   1.000
_cell.angle_alpha   90.00
_cell.angle_beta   90.00
_cell.angle_gamma   90.00
#
_symmetry.space_group_name_H-M   'P 1'
#
loop_
_entity.id
_entity.type
_entity.pdbx_description
1 polymer ?
#
loop_
_entity_poly.entity_id
_entity_poly.type
_entity_poly.pdbx_seq_one_letter_code
_entity_poly.pdbx_strand_id
1 'polypeptide(L)'
;MTSLTGANAAKENAECPICFEDLCQDHTAVFLDASGTRVCRHFLHEKCMQQLSPQLCPLCRAPFKSFLRVPSIEQDPAAWFRVVDFDGNGTLEKAELLDVLKAQLRIDHRALEKDFDELWPRWDRNKDNTISFTELMDPSSGLVAYVKGNYPREERQGPPPLETDRRRWFYYWDEDHSGELDKDEVTRALIKTFFKNPSANQVENMRNCVDMIWCVLGDADSSGAISIDEFLQPEIGLADVVIANIRGLL
;
A
#
# COMPACT_ATOMS: atom_id res chain seq x y z
N MET A 1 0.71 11.24 -12.58
CA MET A 1 1.57 11.53 -11.41
C MET A 1 0.75 11.19 -10.19
N THR A 2 1.19 10.26 -9.34
CA THR A 2 0.45 9.89 -8.12
C THR A 2 0.30 11.14 -7.24
N SER A 3 -0.92 11.47 -6.81
CA SER A 3 -1.14 12.55 -5.85
C SER A 3 -0.57 12.12 -4.49
N LEU A 4 -0.28 13.09 -3.63
CA LEU A 4 0.18 12.83 -2.26
C LEU A 4 -0.88 12.06 -1.43
N THR A 5 -2.15 12.11 -1.85
CA THR A 5 -3.29 11.46 -1.17
C THR A 5 -3.35 9.95 -1.40
N GLY A 6 -3.28 9.45 -2.65
CA GLY A 6 -3.23 8.01 -2.93
C GLY A 6 -1.97 7.31 -2.44
N ALA A 7 -0.86 8.06 -2.37
CA ALA A 7 0.36 7.63 -1.70
C ALA A 7 0.15 7.37 -0.19
N ASN A 8 -0.64 8.20 0.48
CA ASN A 8 -0.98 8.02 1.89
C ASN A 8 -1.94 6.85 2.10
N ALA A 9 -3.01 6.74 1.31
CA ALA A 9 -3.95 5.61 1.38
C ALA A 9 -3.25 4.25 1.20
N ALA A 10 -2.34 4.14 0.22
CA ALA A 10 -1.57 2.92 0.02
C ALA A 10 -0.68 2.59 1.23
N LYS A 11 -0.03 3.61 1.82
CA LYS A 11 0.82 3.43 3.00
C LYS A 11 0.01 2.98 4.23
N GLU A 12 -1.13 3.62 4.49
CA GLU A 12 -2.01 3.29 5.62
C GLU A 12 -2.59 1.88 5.53
N ASN A 13 -2.86 1.42 4.31
CA ASN A 13 -3.44 0.10 4.07
C ASN A 13 -2.40 -1.03 3.92
N ALA A 14 -1.10 -0.72 4.00
CA ALA A 14 0.02 -1.63 3.73
C ALA A 14 0.00 -2.23 2.31
N GLU A 15 -0.22 -1.37 1.33
CA GLU A 15 -0.43 -1.73 -0.07
C GLU A 15 0.63 -1.14 -0.99
N CYS A 16 0.81 -1.76 -2.15
CA CYS A 16 1.68 -1.23 -3.17
C CYS A 16 1.05 0.04 -3.78
N PRO A 17 1.73 1.21 -3.78
CA PRO A 17 1.20 2.47 -4.31
C PRO A 17 1.01 2.48 -5.83
N ILE A 18 1.47 1.44 -6.52
CA ILE A 18 1.33 1.30 -7.97
C ILE A 18 0.04 0.53 -8.27
N CYS A 19 -0.05 -0.72 -7.80
CA CYS A 19 -1.15 -1.63 -8.15
C CYS A 19 -2.26 -1.74 -7.10
N PHE A 20 -2.11 -1.12 -5.92
CA PHE A 20 -3.06 -1.16 -4.81
C PHE A 20 -3.39 -2.57 -4.30
N GLU A 21 -2.50 -3.54 -4.52
CA GLU A 21 -2.58 -4.84 -3.85
C GLU A 21 -1.80 -4.81 -2.54
N ASP A 22 -2.23 -5.62 -1.58
CA ASP A 22 -1.54 -5.77 -0.30
C ASP A 22 -0.08 -6.20 -0.54
N LEU A 23 0.87 -5.51 0.10
CA LEU A 23 2.30 -5.75 -0.13
C LEU A 23 2.71 -7.19 0.18
N CYS A 24 2.05 -7.82 1.17
CA CYS A 24 2.37 -9.17 1.60
C CYS A 24 1.85 -10.27 0.66
N GLN A 25 1.15 -9.92 -0.44
CA GLN A 25 0.67 -10.90 -1.42
C GLN A 25 1.71 -11.24 -2.50
N ASP A 26 2.79 -10.48 -2.63
CA ASP A 26 3.85 -10.72 -3.62
C ASP A 26 5.24 -10.35 -3.05
N HIS A 27 6.29 -10.52 -3.84
CA HIS A 27 7.64 -10.13 -3.45
C HIS A 27 7.75 -8.61 -3.35
N THR A 28 8.16 -8.13 -2.19
CA THR A 28 8.48 -6.71 -1.95
C THR A 28 9.93 -6.41 -2.28
N ALA A 29 10.19 -5.16 -2.64
CA ALA A 29 11.50 -4.62 -2.93
C ALA A 29 11.65 -3.21 -2.34
N VAL A 30 12.89 -2.75 -2.27
CA VAL A 30 13.29 -1.41 -1.81
C VAL A 30 14.15 -0.72 -2.88
N PHE A 31 14.15 0.60 -2.90
CA PHE A 31 14.92 1.40 -3.85
C PHE A 31 16.34 1.68 -3.35
N LEU A 32 17.31 1.58 -4.26
CA LEU A 32 18.73 1.83 -4.00
C LEU A 32 19.28 2.98 -4.86
N ASP A 33 20.27 3.70 -4.34
CA ASP A 33 21.06 4.67 -5.09
C ASP A 33 22.21 4.01 -5.87
N ALA A 34 23.09 4.83 -6.48
CA ALA A 34 24.23 4.35 -7.25
C ALA A 34 25.28 3.60 -6.41
N SER A 35 25.32 3.83 -5.09
CA SER A 35 26.19 3.11 -4.15
C SER A 35 25.57 1.80 -3.64
N GLY A 36 24.32 1.52 -3.96
CA GLY A 36 23.59 0.37 -3.43
C GLY A 36 22.97 0.60 -2.05
N THR A 37 22.86 1.86 -1.61
CA THR A 37 22.26 2.25 -0.32
C THR A 37 20.78 2.55 -0.51
N ARG A 38 19.94 2.20 0.48
CA ARG A 38 18.51 2.51 0.42
C ARG A 38 18.26 4.01 0.38
N VAL A 39 17.37 4.45 -0.50
CA VAL A 39 17.05 5.90 -0.64
C VAL A 39 15.83 6.33 0.18
N CYS A 40 14.98 5.38 0.58
CA CYS A 40 13.85 5.61 1.47
C CYS A 40 13.37 4.30 2.12
N ARG A 41 12.49 4.45 3.11
CA ARG A 41 11.88 3.34 3.86
C ARG A 41 10.73 2.63 3.14
N HIS A 42 10.32 3.11 1.98
CA HIS A 42 9.16 2.61 1.27
C HIS A 42 9.38 1.23 0.62
N PHE A 43 8.37 0.37 0.76
CA PHE A 43 8.31 -0.96 0.15
C PHE A 43 7.26 -0.97 -0.97
N LEU A 44 7.61 -1.58 -2.10
CA LEU A 44 6.68 -1.80 -3.21
C LEU A 44 6.83 -3.23 -3.72
N HIS A 45 5.85 -3.73 -4.46
CA HIS A 45 6.03 -4.97 -5.20
C HIS A 45 7.15 -4.84 -6.24
N GLU A 46 8.05 -5.83 -6.27
CA GLU A 46 9.17 -5.89 -7.20
C GLU A 46 8.71 -5.78 -8.66
N LYS A 47 7.65 -6.52 -9.03
CA LYS A 47 7.06 -6.48 -10.37
C LYS A 47 6.59 -5.08 -10.79
N CYS A 48 6.15 -4.28 -9.83
CA CYS A 48 5.66 -2.92 -10.07
C CYS A 48 6.82 -1.93 -10.20
N MET A 49 7.94 -2.16 -9.52
CA MET A 49 9.13 -1.30 -9.61
C MET A 49 9.79 -1.34 -10.98
N GLN A 50 9.75 -2.50 -11.66
CA GLN A 50 10.36 -2.70 -12.98
C GLN A 50 9.86 -1.73 -14.06
N GLN A 51 8.67 -1.17 -13.86
CA GLN A 51 7.99 -0.33 -14.85
C GLN A 51 8.03 1.16 -14.51
N LEU A 52 8.71 1.53 -13.42
CA LEU A 52 8.77 2.92 -12.97
C LEU A 52 9.66 3.77 -13.89
N SER A 53 9.05 4.77 -14.49
CA SER A 53 9.71 5.84 -15.22
C SER A 53 9.00 7.18 -14.92
N PRO A 54 9.73 8.23 -14.50
CA PRO A 54 11.16 8.27 -14.19
C PRO A 54 11.52 7.44 -12.95
N GLN A 55 12.81 7.21 -12.71
CA GLN A 55 13.34 6.49 -11.53
C GLN A 55 13.25 7.35 -10.25
N LEU A 56 12.02 7.64 -9.83
CA LEU A 56 11.67 8.34 -8.60
C LEU A 56 10.71 7.46 -7.80
N CYS A 57 10.89 7.38 -6.48
CA CYS A 57 9.93 6.71 -5.61
C CYS A 57 8.55 7.38 -5.72
N PRO A 58 7.45 6.64 -5.95
CA PRO A 58 6.13 7.25 -6.12
C PRO A 58 5.57 7.87 -4.83
N LEU A 59 6.14 7.54 -3.66
CA LEU A 59 5.68 8.01 -2.36
C LEU A 59 6.42 9.28 -1.90
N CYS A 60 7.75 9.31 -1.99
CA CYS A 60 8.56 10.45 -1.53
C CYS A 60 9.35 11.17 -2.64
N ARG A 61 9.26 10.70 -3.89
CA ARG A 61 9.99 11.23 -5.05
C ARG A 61 11.52 11.16 -4.92
N ALA A 62 12.04 10.40 -3.95
CA ALA A 62 13.47 10.15 -3.84
C ALA A 62 13.98 9.47 -5.13
N PRO A 63 15.05 10.00 -5.76
CA PRO A 63 15.62 9.39 -6.94
C PRO A 63 16.31 8.07 -6.59
N PHE A 64 16.19 7.09 -7.47
CA PHE A 64 16.85 5.79 -7.32
C PHE A 64 17.58 5.38 -8.60
N LYS A 65 18.41 4.33 -8.51
CA LYS A 65 19.18 3.75 -9.63
C LYS A 65 18.88 2.28 -9.86
N SER A 66 18.53 1.56 -8.80
CA SER A 66 18.13 0.17 -8.86
C SER A 66 17.16 -0.15 -7.73
N PHE A 67 16.72 -1.40 -7.67
CA PHE A 67 15.93 -1.92 -6.56
C PHE A 67 16.49 -3.26 -6.11
N LEU A 68 16.18 -3.63 -4.87
CA LEU A 68 16.57 -4.89 -4.25
C LEU A 68 15.35 -5.58 -3.69
N ARG A 69 15.12 -6.84 -4.09
CA ARG A 69 14.12 -7.71 -3.47
C ARG A 69 14.43 -7.87 -1.99
N VAL A 70 13.45 -7.65 -1.14
CA VAL A 70 13.58 -7.90 0.30
C VAL A 70 13.62 -9.42 0.51
N PRO A 71 14.65 -9.96 1.17
CA PRO A 71 14.74 -11.39 1.45
C PRO A 71 13.55 -11.90 2.28
N SER A 72 13.41 -13.21 2.43
CA SER A 72 12.51 -13.80 3.44
C SER A 72 13.27 -13.92 4.75
N ILE A 73 12.66 -13.49 5.85
CA ILE A 73 13.25 -13.64 7.19
C ILE A 73 13.43 -15.11 7.57
N GLU A 74 12.60 -16.02 7.03
CA GLU A 74 12.73 -17.46 7.27
C GLU A 74 13.88 -18.09 6.49
N GLN A 75 14.15 -17.61 5.27
CA GLN A 75 15.15 -18.20 4.38
C GLN A 75 16.54 -17.59 4.57
N ASP A 76 16.61 -16.28 4.74
CA ASP A 76 17.86 -15.54 4.94
C ASP A 76 17.63 -14.37 5.92
N PRO A 77 17.51 -14.67 7.22
CA PRO A 77 17.26 -13.65 8.24
C PRO A 77 18.36 -12.59 8.29
N ALA A 78 19.62 -12.96 8.00
CA ALA A 78 20.74 -12.03 8.04
C ALA A 78 20.68 -11.02 6.89
N ALA A 79 20.37 -11.46 5.67
CA ALA A 79 20.15 -10.54 4.55
C ALA A 79 18.88 -9.73 4.73
N TRP A 80 17.82 -10.33 5.26
CA TRP A 80 16.60 -9.62 5.63
C TRP A 80 16.90 -8.45 6.58
N PHE A 81 17.61 -8.73 7.67
CA PHE A 81 17.97 -7.74 8.68
C PHE A 81 18.73 -6.56 8.07
N ARG A 82 19.77 -6.83 7.26
CA ARG A 82 20.55 -5.78 6.59
C ARG A 82 19.74 -4.92 5.63
N VAL A 83 18.66 -5.43 5.07
CA VAL A 83 17.78 -4.67 4.17
C VAL A 83 16.79 -3.82 4.98
N VAL A 84 16.35 -4.33 6.13
CA VAL A 84 15.39 -3.64 7.00
C VAL A 84 16.05 -2.49 7.75
N ASP A 85 17.27 -2.71 8.25
CA ASP A 85 18.16 -1.71 8.84
C ASP A 85 18.46 -0.63 7.79
N PHE A 86 17.68 0.46 7.84
CA PHE A 86 17.64 1.46 6.79
C PHE A 86 18.81 2.43 6.91
N ASP A 87 19.19 2.78 8.14
CA ASP A 87 20.34 3.65 8.39
C ASP A 87 21.69 2.89 8.47
N GLY A 88 21.65 1.56 8.57
CA GLY A 88 22.82 0.69 8.57
C GLY A 88 23.57 0.69 9.91
N ASN A 89 22.90 1.04 11.00
CA ASN A 89 23.52 1.16 12.32
C ASN A 89 23.73 -0.20 13.03
N GLY A 90 23.20 -1.29 12.46
CA GLY A 90 23.34 -2.65 12.97
C GLY A 90 22.25 -3.07 13.97
N THR A 91 21.28 -2.22 14.25
CA THR A 91 20.09 -2.50 15.05
C THR A 91 18.83 -2.03 14.32
N LEU A 92 17.65 -2.49 14.75
CA LEU A 92 16.39 -2.08 14.13
C LEU A 92 15.58 -1.19 15.07
N GLU A 93 15.22 -0.01 14.57
CA GLU A 93 14.27 0.86 15.23
C GLU A 93 12.84 0.33 15.07
N LYS A 94 11.96 0.71 16.00
CA LYS A 94 10.51 0.40 15.96
C LYS A 94 9.90 0.63 14.59
N ALA A 95 10.24 1.77 14.00
CA ALA A 95 9.64 2.24 12.78
C ALA A 95 10.10 1.40 11.58
N GLU A 96 11.37 0.99 11.53
CA GLU A 96 11.91 0.12 10.47
C GLU A 96 11.27 -1.27 10.52
N LEU A 97 11.13 -1.83 11.74
CA LEU A 97 10.46 -3.10 11.95
C LEU A 97 8.99 -3.05 11.53
N LEU A 98 8.25 -2.03 11.97
CA LEU A 98 6.84 -1.88 11.60
C LEU A 98 6.66 -1.80 10.09
N ASP A 99 7.50 -1.05 9.37
CA ASP A 99 7.35 -0.92 7.91
C ASP A 99 7.51 -2.27 7.19
N VAL A 100 8.50 -3.08 7.56
CA VAL A 100 8.71 -4.37 6.89
C VAL A 100 7.68 -5.42 7.33
N LEU A 101 7.25 -5.42 8.59
CA LEU A 101 6.25 -6.39 9.07
C LEU A 101 4.92 -6.18 8.34
N LYS A 102 4.50 -4.91 8.17
CA LYS A 102 3.35 -4.52 7.36
C LYS A 102 3.51 -4.94 5.90
N ALA A 103 4.71 -4.77 5.35
CA ALA A 103 4.98 -5.04 3.96
C ALA A 103 5.04 -6.53 3.62
N GLN A 104 5.54 -7.39 4.53
CA GLN A 104 5.82 -8.80 4.22
C GLN A 104 4.89 -9.80 4.90
N LEU A 105 4.21 -9.43 5.98
CA LEU A 105 3.40 -10.37 6.74
C LEU A 105 1.90 -10.14 6.52
N ARG A 106 1.15 -11.23 6.42
CA ARG A 106 -0.32 -11.20 6.39
C ARG A 106 -0.87 -11.08 7.81
N ILE A 107 -0.77 -9.88 8.38
CA ILE A 107 -1.14 -9.57 9.76
C ILE A 107 -2.12 -8.41 9.84
N ASP A 108 -2.88 -8.34 10.93
CA ASP A 108 -3.62 -7.14 11.28
C ASP A 108 -2.63 -6.11 11.82
N HIS A 109 -2.06 -5.33 10.90
CA HIS A 109 -1.07 -4.33 11.24
C HIS A 109 -1.64 -3.18 12.08
N ARG A 110 -2.92 -2.86 11.95
CA ARG A 110 -3.55 -1.80 12.73
C ARG A 110 -3.66 -2.20 14.20
N ALA A 111 -4.06 -3.45 14.45
CA ALA A 111 -4.03 -4.01 15.80
C ALA A 111 -2.60 -4.09 16.35
N LEU A 112 -1.64 -4.57 15.55
CA LEU A 112 -0.24 -4.65 15.96
C LEU A 112 0.32 -3.27 16.33
N GLU A 113 0.10 -2.24 15.50
CA GLU A 113 0.60 -0.88 15.74
C GLU A 113 0.08 -0.30 17.06
N LYS A 114 -1.19 -0.55 17.38
CA LYS A 114 -1.81 -0.09 18.63
C LYS A 114 -1.13 -0.70 19.86
N ASP A 115 -0.76 -1.98 19.79
CA ASP A 115 -0.16 -2.72 20.90
C ASP A 115 1.38 -2.65 20.89
N PHE A 116 1.98 -2.12 19.83
CA PHE A 116 3.41 -2.29 19.54
C PHE A 116 4.32 -1.73 20.63
N ASP A 117 3.97 -0.56 21.18
CA ASP A 117 4.74 0.09 22.24
C ASP A 117 4.70 -0.68 23.56
N GLU A 118 3.56 -1.31 23.88
CA GLU A 118 3.41 -2.15 25.06
C GLU A 118 4.19 -3.47 24.91
N LEU A 119 4.20 -4.02 23.69
CA LEU A 119 4.91 -5.26 23.37
C LEU A 119 6.41 -5.07 23.24
N TRP A 120 6.89 -3.88 22.87
CA TRP A 120 8.30 -3.62 22.57
C TRP A 120 9.30 -4.15 23.61
N PRO A 121 9.10 -3.95 24.93
CA PRO A 121 10.02 -4.43 25.97
C PRO A 121 10.15 -5.96 26.03
N ARG A 122 9.26 -6.71 25.35
CA ARG A 122 9.37 -8.16 25.21
C ARG A 122 10.58 -8.56 24.36
N TRP A 123 10.92 -7.75 23.37
CA TRP A 123 11.98 -8.04 22.40
C TRP A 123 13.25 -7.22 22.64
N ASP A 124 13.09 -5.97 23.09
CA ASP A 124 14.19 -5.10 23.51
C ASP A 124 14.61 -5.45 24.95
N ARG A 125 15.43 -6.48 25.09
CA ARG A 125 15.78 -7.07 26.40
C ARG A 125 16.82 -6.22 27.11
N ASN A 126 17.73 -5.62 26.35
CA ASN A 126 18.77 -4.76 26.88
C ASN A 126 18.28 -3.31 27.13
N LYS A 127 17.07 -2.96 26.67
CA LYS A 127 16.42 -1.65 26.83
C LYS A 127 17.19 -0.52 26.15
N ASP A 128 17.81 -0.81 25.02
CA ASP A 128 18.50 0.19 24.20
C ASP A 128 17.57 0.89 23.20
N ASN A 129 16.27 0.55 23.22
CA ASN A 129 15.22 1.08 22.35
C ASN A 129 15.40 0.71 20.87
N THR A 130 16.21 -0.31 20.60
CA THR A 130 16.40 -0.91 19.29
C THR A 130 16.33 -2.44 19.41
N ILE A 131 16.30 -3.15 18.28
CA ILE A 131 16.32 -4.61 18.24
C ILE A 131 17.56 -5.07 17.49
N SER A 132 18.46 -5.75 18.20
CA SER A 132 19.60 -6.42 17.57
C SER A 132 19.19 -7.68 16.81
N PHE A 133 20.04 -8.15 15.91
CA PHE A 133 19.81 -9.42 15.19
C PHE A 133 19.59 -10.61 16.16
N THR A 134 20.32 -10.63 17.27
CA THR A 134 20.21 -11.69 18.29
C THR A 134 18.85 -11.66 18.98
N GLU A 135 18.34 -10.48 19.32
CA GLU A 135 17.03 -10.32 19.95
C GLU A 135 15.88 -10.66 18.99
N LEU A 136 16.01 -10.25 17.72
CA LEU A 136 15.04 -10.59 16.68
C LEU A 136 14.88 -12.11 16.51
N MET A 137 16.00 -12.83 16.54
CA MET A 137 16.09 -14.27 16.27
C MET A 137 15.98 -15.14 17.53
N ASP A 138 15.59 -14.57 18.68
CA ASP A 138 15.45 -15.34 19.93
C ASP A 138 14.48 -16.53 19.74
N PRO A 139 14.92 -17.79 19.96
CA PRO A 139 14.09 -18.98 19.70
C PRO A 139 12.86 -19.11 20.59
N SER A 140 12.83 -18.44 21.75
CA SER A 140 11.76 -18.55 22.75
C SER A 140 10.71 -17.43 22.64
N SER A 141 11.08 -16.28 22.09
CA SER A 141 10.24 -15.09 22.02
C SER A 141 10.34 -14.29 20.72
N GLY A 142 10.93 -14.85 19.67
CA GLY A 142 11.22 -14.17 18.41
C GLY A 142 10.02 -13.40 17.85
N LEU A 143 10.27 -12.14 17.49
CA LEU A 143 9.25 -11.14 17.15
C LEU A 143 8.32 -11.64 16.04
N VAL A 144 8.89 -12.17 14.95
CA VAL A 144 8.09 -12.55 13.77
C VAL A 144 7.14 -13.70 14.06
N ALA A 145 7.58 -14.72 14.80
CA ALA A 145 6.72 -15.84 15.17
C ALA A 145 5.55 -15.38 16.06
N TYR A 146 5.84 -14.49 17.03
CA TYR A 146 4.81 -13.93 17.89
C TYR A 146 3.79 -13.11 17.09
N VAL A 147 4.26 -12.21 16.23
CA VAL A 147 3.41 -11.34 15.41
C VAL A 147 2.49 -12.16 14.50
N LYS A 148 3.02 -13.19 13.82
CA LYS A 148 2.21 -14.09 12.96
C LYS A 148 1.13 -14.85 13.74
N GLY A 149 1.43 -15.26 14.98
CA GLY A 149 0.51 -16.05 15.79
C GLY A 149 -0.59 -15.23 16.48
N ASN A 150 -0.31 -13.98 16.86
CA ASN A 150 -1.20 -13.16 17.69
C ASN A 150 -1.97 -12.09 16.89
N TYR A 151 -1.50 -11.74 15.70
CA TYR A 151 -2.13 -10.72 14.84
C TYR A 151 -2.52 -11.27 13.47
N PRO A 152 -3.19 -12.43 13.36
CA PRO A 152 -3.63 -12.93 12.06
C PRO A 152 -4.59 -11.92 11.41
N ARG A 153 -4.39 -11.61 10.13
CA ARG A 153 -5.33 -10.77 9.40
C ARG A 153 -6.55 -11.58 8.97
N GLU A 154 -7.73 -11.17 9.41
CA GLU A 154 -9.00 -11.66 8.85
C GLU A 154 -9.15 -11.23 7.38
N GLU A 155 -9.94 -11.98 6.60
CA GLU A 155 -10.25 -11.57 5.23
C GLU A 155 -11.00 -10.24 5.25
N ARG A 156 -10.42 -9.20 4.62
CA ARG A 156 -11.13 -7.93 4.46
C ARG A 156 -12.37 -8.19 3.61
N GLN A 157 -13.51 -7.71 4.08
CA GLN A 157 -14.71 -7.66 3.23
C GLN A 157 -14.38 -6.78 2.02
N GLY A 158 -14.63 -7.33 0.82
CA GLY A 158 -14.44 -6.61 -0.43
C GLY A 158 -15.37 -5.38 -0.51
N PRO A 159 -15.14 -4.51 -1.50
CA PRO A 159 -16.01 -3.36 -1.69
C PRO A 159 -17.46 -3.80 -1.92
N PRO A 160 -18.46 -3.01 -1.48
CA PRO A 160 -19.85 -3.24 -1.85
C PRO A 160 -20.00 -3.35 -3.38
N PRO A 161 -20.94 -4.15 -3.91
CA PRO A 161 -21.14 -4.23 -5.36
C PRO A 161 -21.61 -2.90 -5.94
N LEU A 162 -20.81 -2.31 -6.84
CA LEU A 162 -21.10 -1.01 -7.46
C LEU A 162 -22.43 -1.02 -8.23
N GLU A 163 -22.79 -2.14 -8.85
CA GLU A 163 -24.00 -2.26 -9.67
C GLU A 163 -25.29 -2.21 -8.84
N THR A 164 -25.24 -2.67 -7.59
CA THR A 164 -26.44 -2.83 -6.74
C THR A 164 -26.45 -1.93 -5.51
N ASP A 165 -25.30 -1.42 -5.06
CA ASP A 165 -25.19 -0.59 -3.86
C ASP A 165 -24.18 0.55 -4.03
N ARG A 166 -24.46 1.43 -5.01
CA ARG A 166 -23.61 2.59 -5.36
C ARG A 166 -23.31 3.51 -4.17
N ARG A 167 -24.31 3.78 -3.32
CA ARG A 167 -24.15 4.66 -2.16
C ARG A 167 -23.19 4.07 -1.13
N ARG A 168 -23.33 2.78 -0.78
CA ARG A 168 -22.37 2.16 0.14
C ARG A 168 -21.00 2.00 -0.50
N TRP A 169 -20.92 1.75 -1.81
CA TRP A 169 -19.64 1.73 -2.51
C TRP A 169 -18.92 3.08 -2.37
N PHE A 170 -19.62 4.20 -2.60
CA PHE A 170 -19.05 5.54 -2.46
C PHE A 170 -18.48 5.78 -1.06
N TYR A 171 -19.31 5.61 -0.01
CA TYR A 171 -18.86 5.84 1.36
C TYR A 171 -17.85 4.80 1.88
N TYR A 172 -17.74 3.65 1.24
CA TYR A 172 -16.69 2.68 1.55
C TYR A 172 -15.32 3.19 1.07
N TRP A 173 -15.27 3.93 -0.04
CA TRP A 173 -14.05 4.41 -0.66
C TRP A 173 -13.68 5.85 -0.32
N ASP A 174 -14.59 6.60 0.31
CA ASP A 174 -14.34 7.87 1.00
C ASP A 174 -13.55 7.57 2.29
N GLU A 175 -12.26 7.26 2.11
CA GLU A 175 -11.37 6.71 3.15
C GLU A 175 -11.05 7.78 4.20
N ASP A 176 -10.98 9.05 3.79
CA ASP A 176 -10.74 10.18 4.67
C ASP A 176 -12.02 10.79 5.29
N HIS A 177 -13.19 10.28 4.88
CA HIS A 177 -14.51 10.74 5.34
C HIS A 177 -14.75 12.24 5.06
N SER A 178 -14.16 12.75 3.98
CA SER A 178 -14.41 14.11 3.49
C SER A 178 -15.83 14.29 2.95
N GLY A 179 -16.49 13.19 2.56
CA GLY A 179 -17.79 13.21 1.91
C GLY A 179 -17.72 13.36 0.38
N GLU A 180 -16.51 13.43 -0.17
CA GLU A 180 -16.21 13.51 -1.59
C GLU A 180 -15.18 12.43 -1.93
N LEU A 181 -15.10 12.01 -3.20
CA LEU A 181 -14.04 11.10 -3.65
C LEU A 181 -12.99 11.84 -4.45
N ASP A 182 -11.75 11.79 -3.99
CA ASP A 182 -10.63 12.30 -4.77
C ASP A 182 -10.24 11.34 -5.91
N LYS A 183 -9.35 11.81 -6.79
CA LYS A 183 -8.95 11.07 -7.98
C LYS A 183 -8.22 9.76 -7.68
N ASP A 184 -7.40 9.75 -6.66
CA ASP A 184 -6.65 8.57 -6.26
C ASP A 184 -7.58 7.57 -5.55
N GLU A 185 -8.54 8.03 -4.75
CA GLU A 185 -9.60 7.21 -4.16
C GLU A 185 -10.44 6.53 -5.25
N VAL A 186 -10.92 7.27 -6.25
CA VAL A 186 -11.65 6.70 -7.39
C VAL A 186 -10.78 5.69 -8.15
N THR A 187 -9.53 6.04 -8.44
CA THR A 187 -8.61 5.15 -9.17
C THR A 187 -8.41 3.83 -8.42
N ARG A 188 -8.09 3.92 -7.12
CA ARG A 188 -7.91 2.79 -6.22
C ARG A 188 -9.19 1.95 -6.14
N ALA A 189 -10.33 2.60 -5.95
CA ALA A 189 -11.63 1.98 -5.80
C ALA A 189 -12.01 1.17 -7.03
N LEU A 190 -11.83 1.72 -8.24
CA LEU A 190 -12.11 1.03 -9.49
C LEU A 190 -11.16 -0.15 -9.70
N ILE A 191 -9.87 0.02 -9.42
CA ILE A 191 -8.90 -1.09 -9.52
C ILE A 191 -9.30 -2.26 -8.61
N LYS A 192 -9.61 -2.00 -7.33
CA LYS A 192 -9.96 -3.05 -6.36
C LYS A 192 -11.37 -3.61 -6.56
N THR A 193 -12.26 -2.88 -7.23
CA THR A 193 -13.61 -3.37 -7.56
C THR A 193 -13.59 -4.32 -8.76
N PHE A 194 -12.77 -4.03 -9.77
CA PHE A 194 -12.83 -4.74 -11.06
C PHE A 194 -11.70 -5.74 -11.30
N PHE A 195 -10.58 -5.62 -10.59
CA PHE A 195 -9.44 -6.51 -10.77
C PHE A 195 -9.05 -7.22 -9.48
N LYS A 196 -8.58 -8.45 -9.64
CA LYS A 196 -7.87 -9.20 -8.61
C LYS A 196 -6.47 -9.44 -9.11
N ASN A 197 -5.45 -8.96 -8.40
CA ASN A 197 -4.05 -9.01 -8.83
C ASN A 197 -3.82 -8.38 -10.22
N PRO A 198 -4.14 -7.09 -10.40
CA PRO A 198 -4.03 -6.44 -11.71
C PRO A 198 -2.59 -6.45 -12.23
N SER A 199 -2.46 -6.67 -13.53
CA SER A 199 -1.22 -6.37 -14.25
C SER A 199 -0.99 -4.86 -14.29
N ALA A 200 0.27 -4.45 -14.45
CA ALA A 200 0.60 -3.03 -14.53
C ALA A 200 -0.10 -2.32 -15.71
N ASN A 201 -0.30 -3.00 -16.84
CA ASN A 201 -1.08 -2.45 -17.96
C ASN A 201 -2.54 -2.20 -17.58
N GLN A 202 -3.17 -3.08 -16.80
CA GLN A 202 -4.54 -2.87 -16.33
C GLN A 202 -4.64 -1.67 -15.38
N VAL A 203 -3.66 -1.53 -14.47
CA VAL A 203 -3.55 -0.37 -13.58
C VAL A 203 -3.39 0.92 -14.39
N GLU A 204 -2.48 0.95 -15.36
CA GLU A 204 -2.22 2.10 -16.21
C GLU A 204 -3.43 2.46 -17.06
N ASN A 205 -4.06 1.46 -17.69
CA ASN A 205 -5.29 1.66 -18.45
C ASN A 205 -6.41 2.23 -17.58
N MET A 206 -6.57 1.74 -16.34
CA MET A 206 -7.57 2.27 -15.42
C MET A 206 -7.25 3.72 -15.03
N ARG A 207 -5.99 4.03 -14.73
CA ARG A 207 -5.55 5.42 -14.47
C ARG A 207 -5.86 6.34 -15.64
N ASN A 208 -5.54 5.92 -16.86
CA ASN A 208 -5.82 6.68 -18.08
C ASN A 208 -7.34 6.84 -18.32
N CYS A 209 -8.14 5.82 -18.01
CA CYS A 209 -9.60 5.91 -18.09
C CYS A 209 -10.15 6.93 -17.09
N VAL A 210 -9.69 6.88 -15.84
CA VAL A 210 -10.05 7.86 -14.81
C VAL A 210 -9.61 9.26 -15.24
N ASP A 211 -8.38 9.43 -15.72
CA ASP A 211 -7.87 10.71 -16.23
C ASP A 211 -8.77 11.29 -17.34
N MET A 212 -9.23 10.44 -18.27
CA MET A 212 -10.07 10.85 -19.39
C MET A 212 -11.48 11.27 -18.95
N ILE A 213 -12.10 10.54 -18.02
CA ILE A 213 -13.46 10.82 -17.55
C ILE A 213 -13.50 11.89 -16.45
N TRP A 214 -12.38 12.14 -15.76
CA TRP A 214 -12.29 13.06 -14.62
C TRP A 214 -12.86 14.44 -14.97
N CYS A 215 -12.32 15.07 -16.01
CA CYS A 215 -12.71 16.43 -16.41
C CYS A 215 -14.02 16.50 -17.21
N VAL A 216 -14.53 15.36 -17.70
CA VAL A 216 -15.71 15.35 -18.59
C VAL A 216 -16.98 15.00 -17.84
N LEU A 217 -16.88 14.15 -16.81
CA LEU A 217 -18.04 13.49 -16.18
C LEU A 217 -17.94 13.45 -14.65
N GLY A 218 -16.72 13.55 -14.07
CA GLY A 218 -16.50 13.41 -12.64
C GLY A 218 -16.55 14.73 -11.87
N ASP A 219 -15.74 15.69 -12.29
CA ASP A 219 -15.47 16.95 -11.58
C ASP A 219 -16.02 18.14 -12.39
N ALA A 220 -17.35 18.19 -12.55
CA ALA A 220 -18.02 19.13 -13.44
C ALA A 220 -17.93 20.57 -12.92
N ASP A 221 -17.83 20.74 -11.61
CA ASP A 221 -17.64 22.03 -10.95
C ASP A 221 -16.17 22.43 -10.78
N SER A 222 -15.23 21.55 -11.17
CA SER A 222 -13.78 21.74 -11.03
C SER A 222 -13.34 21.94 -9.57
N SER A 223 -14.07 21.35 -8.61
CA SER A 223 -13.71 21.26 -7.20
C SER A 223 -12.44 20.43 -6.97
N GLY A 224 -12.13 19.51 -7.88
CA GLY A 224 -11.01 18.58 -7.77
C GLY A 224 -11.39 17.25 -7.09
N ALA A 225 -12.66 17.05 -6.77
CA ALA A 225 -13.21 15.84 -6.15
C ALA A 225 -14.60 15.52 -6.76
N ILE A 226 -15.15 14.36 -6.41
CA ILE A 226 -16.47 13.92 -6.87
C ILE A 226 -17.41 13.81 -5.68
N SER A 227 -18.43 14.65 -5.63
CA SER A 227 -19.48 14.56 -4.62
C SER A 227 -20.41 13.36 -4.86
N ILE A 228 -21.15 12.94 -3.84
CA ILE A 228 -22.14 11.86 -3.97
C ILE A 228 -23.21 12.14 -5.04
N ASP A 229 -23.57 13.41 -5.23
CA ASP A 229 -24.60 13.81 -6.19
C ASP A 229 -24.07 13.72 -7.63
N GLU A 230 -22.82 14.13 -7.87
CA GLU A 230 -22.14 13.94 -9.16
C GLU A 230 -21.91 12.46 -9.46
N PHE A 231 -21.51 11.69 -8.46
CA PHE A 231 -21.30 10.25 -8.60
C PHE A 231 -22.59 9.50 -9.01
N LEU A 232 -23.73 9.90 -8.46
CA LEU A 232 -25.03 9.27 -8.68
C LEU A 232 -25.86 9.93 -9.79
N GLN A 233 -25.32 10.95 -10.47
CA GLN A 233 -26.06 11.67 -11.49
C GLN A 233 -26.52 10.70 -12.60
N PRO A 234 -27.83 10.65 -12.93
CA PRO A 234 -28.33 9.71 -13.93
C PRO A 234 -27.67 9.91 -15.30
N GLU A 235 -27.29 8.80 -15.94
CA GLU A 235 -26.72 8.68 -17.30
C GLU A 235 -25.31 9.25 -17.48
N ILE A 236 -24.93 10.28 -16.73
CA ILE A 236 -23.66 10.99 -16.88
C ILE A 236 -22.74 10.90 -15.66
N GLY A 237 -23.26 10.47 -14.50
CA GLY A 237 -22.48 10.32 -13.28
C GLY A 237 -21.47 9.19 -13.40
N LEU A 238 -20.38 9.31 -12.64
CA LEU A 238 -19.25 8.37 -12.70
C LEU A 238 -19.71 6.90 -12.58
N ALA A 239 -20.67 6.60 -11.69
CA ALA A 239 -21.17 5.24 -11.52
C ALA A 239 -21.76 4.65 -12.81
N ASP A 240 -22.60 5.40 -13.54
CA ASP A 240 -23.21 4.93 -14.78
C ASP A 240 -22.18 4.80 -15.91
N VAL A 241 -21.27 5.76 -16.01
CA VAL A 241 -20.20 5.79 -17.01
C VAL A 241 -19.27 4.58 -16.84
N VAL A 242 -18.85 4.31 -15.60
CA VAL A 242 -18.00 3.19 -15.22
C VAL A 242 -18.70 1.87 -15.55
N ILE A 243 -19.96 1.69 -15.12
CA ILE A 243 -20.73 0.47 -15.39
C ILE A 243 -20.93 0.24 -16.89
N ALA A 244 -21.16 1.31 -17.67
CA ALA A 244 -21.38 1.22 -19.11
C ALA A 244 -20.10 0.90 -19.90
N ASN A 245 -18.96 1.47 -19.51
CA ASN A 245 -17.72 1.38 -20.29
C ASN A 245 -16.79 0.26 -19.83
N ILE A 246 -16.75 -0.09 -18.53
CA ILE A 246 -15.82 -1.11 -18.02
C ILE A 246 -16.19 -2.52 -18.47
N ARG A 247 -17.46 -2.79 -18.81
CA ARG A 247 -17.84 -4.07 -19.44
C ARG A 247 -17.14 -4.35 -20.77
N GLY A 248 -16.62 -3.33 -21.45
CA GLY A 248 -15.80 -3.47 -22.66
C GLY A 248 -14.29 -3.49 -22.42
N LEU A 249 -13.85 -3.23 -21.19
CA LEU A 249 -12.42 -3.16 -20.78
C LEU A 249 -11.97 -4.36 -19.92
N LEU A 250 -12.93 -5.13 -19.40
CA LEU A 250 -12.74 -6.45 -18.77
C LEU A 250 -12.60 -7.55 -19.83
#